data_AF-A0A7Y8KCI4-F1
#
_entry.id   AF-A0A7Y8KCI4-F1
#
_cell.length_a   1.000
_cell.length_b   1.000
_cell.length_c   1.000
_cell.angle_alpha   90.00
_cell.angle_beta   90.00
_cell.angle_gamma   90.00
#
_symmetry.space_group_name_H-M   'P 1'
#
loop_
_entity.id
_entity.type
_entity.pdbx_description
1 polymer ?
#
loop_
_entity_poly.entity_id
_entity_poly.type
_entity_poly.pdbx_seq_one_letter_code
_entity_poly.pdbx_strand_id
1 'polypeptide(L)'
;MNNSFFWRELTPRQVISVFLACVFLYAYPLVKADFSFYDDTLRSNEADANWIGEGRPLIQVYYHVLSFSGWVPNLFPLQLIISLLVMAFALRRLVFWGFDKPTLSSCLVVLPILYNPFFLQNLSYQYDGSAVALSLVAIIYAVTSNGVRKWRAIIISGMCVAIACALYQISLNFFIVFCCFEFVKCVSDRKSAAEIFSMMGIRLGTVAVGSLIYLISVYPFMHSDRQGMLSVSKESIVEIFLRSVQVAHQVSTPYPLMFKVLMGGLFAVALLGYLWVGKEILYCKGTRLSKGVLIGVYCLILPVVYFSFSGIALVFEVYNKDYRTLLGLSGAMVLVFFLSHKVLVGFRWWCSFVLVLPLYYSLSVSYAYGRILAYQKTYEAAVLTSLAYDIQHSELARVKSIHIINSWMGGASPASEGLYRAMPVLKGVVDFTYVILPEMLPRVGVRNVDGEADVIIERDLKLGVYKSLLETQNYKLYVVMDEGYVLMNPR
;
A
#
# COMPACT_ATOMS: atom_id res chain seq x y z
N MET A 1 -25.08 36.20 8.89
CA MET A 1 -25.42 34.78 8.65
C MET A 1 -24.15 33.94 8.59
N ASN A 2 -23.89 33.24 9.69
CA ASN A 2 -23.03 32.07 9.92
C ASN A 2 -21.76 31.89 9.08
N ASN A 3 -20.63 32.27 9.70
CA ASN A 3 -19.26 31.77 9.49
C ASN A 3 -19.18 30.25 9.77
N SER A 4 -19.94 29.47 9.01
CA SER A 4 -19.97 28.03 9.10
C SER A 4 -18.60 27.47 8.70
N PHE A 5 -18.01 26.65 9.57
CA PHE A 5 -16.70 26.01 9.40
C PHE A 5 -16.56 25.26 8.05
N PHE A 6 -17.69 24.86 7.46
CA PHE A 6 -17.75 24.02 6.27
C PHE A 6 -17.37 24.70 4.94
N TRP A 7 -17.48 26.03 4.83
CA TRP A 7 -17.20 26.75 3.58
C TRP A 7 -16.11 27.83 3.68
N ARG A 8 -15.67 28.17 4.91
CA ARG A 8 -14.58 29.13 5.10
C ARG A 8 -13.21 28.53 4.78
N GLU A 9 -12.26 29.40 4.47
CA GLU A 9 -10.85 29.02 4.36
C GLU A 9 -10.34 28.51 5.72
N LEU A 10 -9.68 27.36 5.71
CA LEU A 10 -9.11 26.72 6.87
C LEU A 10 -7.67 27.16 7.10
N THR A 11 -7.34 27.44 8.34
CA THR A 11 -5.95 27.70 8.74
C THR A 11 -5.11 26.42 8.70
N PRO A 12 -3.77 26.52 8.58
CA PRO A 12 -2.89 25.36 8.64
C PRO A 12 -3.06 24.49 9.90
N ARG A 13 -3.44 25.10 11.03
CA ARG A 13 -3.71 24.39 12.30
C ARG A 13 -5.01 23.57 12.25
N GLN A 14 -6.04 24.08 11.59
CA GLN A 14 -7.30 23.35 11.40
C GLN A 14 -7.13 22.19 10.43
N VAL A 15 -6.42 22.40 9.32
CA VAL A 15 -6.14 21.34 8.34
C VAL A 15 -5.35 20.19 8.97
N ILE A 16 -4.32 20.48 9.78
CA ILE A 16 -3.59 19.41 10.48
C ILE A 16 -4.46 18.68 11.50
N SER A 17 -5.33 19.39 12.24
CA SER A 17 -6.25 18.73 13.19
C SER A 17 -7.20 17.75 12.50
N VAL A 18 -7.71 18.12 11.31
CA VAL A 18 -8.54 17.22 10.48
C VAL A 18 -7.74 15.96 10.10
N PHE A 19 -6.52 16.11 9.58
CA PHE A 19 -5.73 14.94 9.18
C PHE A 19 -5.25 14.10 10.36
N LEU A 20 -4.95 14.68 11.52
CA LEU A 20 -4.63 13.93 12.74
C LEU A 20 -5.82 13.09 13.20
N ALA A 21 -7.03 13.65 13.17
CA ALA A 21 -8.25 12.90 13.48
C ALA A 21 -8.46 11.75 12.49
N CYS A 22 -8.28 12.00 11.18
CA CYS A 22 -8.39 10.96 10.16
C CYS A 22 -7.35 9.84 10.33
N VAL A 23 -6.09 10.21 10.59
CA VAL A 23 -5.01 9.26 10.89
C VAL A 23 -5.36 8.38 12.07
N PHE A 24 -5.81 8.98 13.18
CA PHE A 24 -6.23 8.23 14.36
C PHE A 24 -7.36 7.26 14.04
N LEU A 25 -8.43 7.73 13.41
CA LEU A 25 -9.61 6.91 13.09
C LEU A 25 -9.26 5.74 12.16
N TYR A 26 -8.38 5.96 11.19
CA TYR A 26 -8.03 4.94 10.19
C TYR A 26 -7.03 3.91 10.71
N ALA A 27 -6.09 4.32 11.55
CA ALA A 27 -5.06 3.45 12.12
C ALA A 27 -5.53 2.66 13.34
N TYR A 28 -6.50 3.18 14.10
CA TYR A 28 -7.05 2.55 15.30
C TYR A 28 -7.38 1.05 15.14
N PRO A 29 -8.12 0.59 14.12
CA PRO A 29 -8.42 -0.84 13.97
C PRO A 29 -7.18 -1.72 13.77
N LEU A 30 -6.11 -1.20 13.15
CA LEU A 30 -4.84 -1.92 12.96
C LEU A 30 -4.07 -2.03 14.28
N VAL A 31 -3.93 -0.90 14.98
CA VAL A 31 -3.27 -0.84 16.30
C VAL A 31 -3.97 -1.75 17.30
N LYS A 32 -5.31 -1.79 17.26
CA LYS A 32 -6.10 -2.66 18.13
C LYS A 32 -5.96 -4.14 17.78
N ALA A 33 -5.85 -4.48 16.49
CA ALA A 33 -5.73 -5.86 16.06
C ALA A 33 -4.36 -6.46 16.44
N ASP A 34 -3.29 -5.65 16.32
CA ASP A 34 -1.92 -6.05 16.66
C ASP A 34 -1.57 -7.43 16.08
N PHE A 35 -1.75 -7.57 14.77
CA PHE A 35 -1.54 -8.83 14.06
C PHE A 35 -0.16 -8.83 13.41
N SER A 36 0.58 -9.92 13.57
CA SER A 36 1.92 -10.12 13.02
C SER A 36 1.81 -11.08 11.83
N PHE A 37 2.12 -10.62 10.62
CA PHE A 37 2.16 -11.48 9.44
C PHE A 37 3.38 -12.42 9.49
N TYR A 38 3.50 -13.28 8.47
CA TYR A 38 4.63 -14.21 8.30
C TYR A 38 5.98 -13.50 8.42
N ASP A 39 6.23 -12.52 7.54
CA ASP A 39 7.47 -11.73 7.52
C ASP A 39 7.73 -11.00 8.85
N ASP A 40 6.68 -10.57 9.54
CA ASP A 40 6.79 -9.88 10.83
C ASP A 40 7.19 -10.86 11.96
N THR A 41 6.68 -12.09 11.90
CA THR A 41 6.95 -13.13 12.91
C THR A 41 8.41 -13.56 12.88
N LEU A 42 8.94 -13.82 11.67
CA LEU A 42 10.36 -14.17 11.47
C LEU A 42 11.29 -13.08 12.03
N ARG A 43 11.10 -11.84 11.57
CA ARG A 43 11.93 -10.70 12.00
C ARG A 43 11.82 -10.42 13.48
N SER A 44 10.63 -10.60 14.08
CA SER A 44 10.44 -10.41 15.51
C SER A 44 11.22 -11.42 16.36
N ASN A 45 11.49 -12.62 15.85
CA ASN A 45 12.21 -13.63 16.60
C ASN A 45 13.73 -13.47 16.46
N GLU A 46 14.21 -13.12 15.27
CA GLU A 46 15.64 -12.95 14.99
C GLU A 46 16.16 -11.56 15.36
N ALA A 47 15.26 -10.57 15.44
CA ALA A 47 15.59 -9.15 15.56
C ALA A 47 16.57 -8.66 14.46
N ASP A 48 16.54 -9.29 13.28
CA ASP A 48 17.49 -9.07 12.19
C ASP A 48 16.85 -8.47 10.92
N ALA A 49 17.68 -7.81 10.12
CA ALA A 49 17.29 -6.97 8.99
C ALA A 49 17.89 -7.49 7.68
N ASN A 50 17.03 -7.75 6.69
CA ASN A 50 17.45 -8.11 5.34
C ASN A 50 16.92 -7.14 4.26
N TRP A 51 16.64 -5.88 4.62
CA TRP A 51 16.06 -4.93 3.66
C TRP A 51 17.07 -4.37 2.65
N ILE A 52 18.38 -4.46 2.91
CA ILE A 52 19.41 -3.97 1.97
C ILE A 52 19.36 -4.78 0.66
N GLY A 53 19.35 -6.11 0.77
CA GLY A 53 19.21 -7.02 -0.38
C GLY A 53 17.89 -6.85 -1.14
N GLU A 54 16.86 -6.36 -0.46
CA GLU A 54 15.54 -6.04 -1.03
C GLU A 54 15.47 -4.66 -1.69
N GLY A 55 16.57 -3.90 -1.68
CA GLY A 55 16.64 -2.54 -2.22
C GLY A 55 15.93 -1.49 -1.36
N ARG A 56 15.73 -1.79 -0.07
CA ARG A 56 15.04 -0.91 0.89
C ARG A 56 15.92 -0.55 2.10
N PRO A 57 17.17 -0.10 1.91
CA PRO A 57 18.14 0.07 3.00
C PRO A 57 17.69 1.09 4.05
N LEU A 58 16.85 2.05 3.69
CA LEU A 58 16.39 3.07 4.64
C LEU A 58 15.40 2.52 5.68
N ILE A 59 14.80 1.34 5.45
CA ILE A 59 14.00 0.67 6.48
C ILE A 59 14.89 0.25 7.64
N GLN A 60 16.02 -0.37 7.34
CA GLN A 60 16.97 -0.79 8.37
C GLN A 60 17.55 0.40 9.14
N VAL A 61 17.93 1.48 8.45
CA VAL A 61 18.39 2.72 9.09
C VAL A 61 17.30 3.29 10.02
N TYR A 62 16.05 3.29 9.56
CA TYR A 62 14.93 3.77 10.36
C TYR A 62 14.76 2.96 11.65
N TYR A 63 14.87 1.63 11.59
CA TYR A 63 14.84 0.78 12.77
C TYR A 63 16.02 1.00 13.71
N HIS A 64 17.24 1.12 13.19
CA HIS A 64 18.42 1.37 14.04
C HIS A 64 18.30 2.68 14.81
N VAL A 65 17.74 3.72 14.20
CA VAL A 65 17.48 5.01 14.85
C VAL A 65 16.42 4.86 15.94
N LEU A 66 15.34 4.12 15.69
CA LEU A 66 14.27 3.93 16.67
C LEU A 66 14.67 3.02 17.84
N SER A 67 15.47 1.98 17.57
CA SER A 67 15.92 1.01 18.58
C SER A 67 17.16 1.46 19.33
N PHE A 68 17.86 2.50 18.85
CA PHE A 68 19.19 2.91 19.32
C PHE A 68 20.21 1.76 19.30
N SER A 69 20.05 0.80 18.37
CA SER A 69 20.89 -0.40 18.27
C SER A 69 21.04 -0.86 16.82
N GLY A 70 21.94 -1.82 16.57
CA GLY A 70 22.05 -2.49 15.27
C GLY A 70 20.99 -3.58 15.04
N TRP A 71 20.04 -3.73 15.97
CA TRP A 71 18.98 -4.72 15.92
C TRP A 71 17.66 -4.08 15.50
N VAL A 72 16.74 -4.90 14.98
CA VAL A 72 15.41 -4.50 14.52
C VAL A 72 14.31 -5.16 15.37
N PRO A 73 14.16 -4.78 16.66
CA PRO A 73 13.10 -5.32 17.48
C PRO A 73 11.71 -4.92 16.96
N ASN A 74 10.69 -5.69 17.31
CA ASN A 74 9.32 -5.32 17.01
C ASN A 74 8.89 -4.13 17.89
N LEU A 75 8.79 -2.94 17.31
CA LEU A 75 8.40 -1.71 18.00
C LEU A 75 6.91 -1.34 17.81
N PHE A 76 6.12 -2.19 17.15
CA PHE A 76 4.73 -1.87 16.82
C PHE A 76 3.94 -1.55 18.10
N PRO A 77 3.10 -0.50 18.13
CA PRO A 77 2.69 0.39 17.02
C PRO A 77 3.49 1.70 16.89
N LEU A 78 4.60 1.87 17.61
CA LEU A 78 5.31 3.16 17.71
C LEU A 78 5.73 3.71 16.34
N GLN A 79 6.37 2.89 15.51
CA GLN A 79 6.83 3.26 14.17
C GLN A 79 5.67 3.70 13.26
N LEU A 80 4.54 2.97 13.31
CA LEU A 80 3.35 3.30 12.53
C LEU A 80 2.80 4.67 12.95
N ILE A 81 2.69 4.93 14.26
CA ILE A 81 2.20 6.22 14.78
C ILE A 81 3.10 7.36 14.30
N ILE A 82 4.42 7.23 14.44
CA ILE A 82 5.38 8.25 13.99
C ILE A 82 5.19 8.54 12.49
N SER A 83 5.18 7.51 11.65
CA SER A 83 5.03 7.68 10.21
C SER A 83 3.71 8.34 9.81
N LEU A 84 2.61 7.99 10.48
CA LEU A 84 1.30 8.58 10.20
C LEU A 84 1.16 10.01 10.72
N LEU A 85 1.84 10.38 11.81
CA LEU A 85 1.93 11.79 12.23
C LEU A 85 2.64 12.63 11.15
N VAL A 86 3.76 12.14 10.62
CA VAL A 86 4.47 12.80 9.51
C VAL A 86 3.59 12.85 8.25
N MET A 87 2.83 11.79 7.96
CA MET A 87 1.83 11.78 6.88
C MET A 87 0.80 12.90 7.03
N ALA A 88 0.28 13.16 8.24
CA ALA A 88 -0.67 14.26 8.44
C ALA A 88 -0.08 15.62 8.06
N PHE A 89 1.20 15.87 8.36
CA PHE A 89 1.90 17.08 7.93
C PHE A 89 2.10 17.14 6.41
N ALA A 90 2.41 16.01 5.78
CA ALA A 90 2.54 15.90 4.33
C ALA A 90 1.20 16.20 3.63
N LEU A 91 0.10 15.61 4.10
CA LEU A 91 -1.25 15.88 3.58
C LEU A 91 -1.66 17.33 3.75
N ARG A 92 -1.36 17.95 4.91
CA ARG A 92 -1.55 19.40 5.09
C ARG A 92 -0.82 20.19 4.02
N ARG A 93 0.48 19.91 3.82
CA ARG A 93 1.29 20.59 2.80
C ARG A 93 0.70 20.41 1.41
N LEU A 94 0.23 19.21 1.09
CA LEU A 94 -0.38 18.90 -0.19
C LEU A 94 -1.68 19.67 -0.44
N VAL A 95 -2.54 19.84 0.57
CA VAL A 95 -3.76 20.65 0.45
C VAL A 95 -3.44 22.10 0.09
N PHE A 96 -2.50 22.73 0.79
CA PHE A 96 -2.11 24.12 0.51
C PHE A 96 -1.36 24.27 -0.82
N TRP A 97 -0.70 23.21 -1.30
CA TRP A 97 -0.13 23.18 -2.64
C TRP A 97 -1.20 23.03 -3.72
N GLY A 98 -2.23 22.21 -3.48
CA GLY A 98 -3.30 21.94 -4.43
C GLY A 98 -4.36 23.03 -4.55
N PHE A 99 -4.62 23.76 -3.47
CA PHE A 99 -5.73 24.72 -3.37
C PHE A 99 -5.27 26.07 -2.79
N ASP A 100 -5.61 27.16 -3.47
CA ASP A 100 -5.27 28.53 -3.02
C ASP A 100 -6.04 28.93 -1.77
N LYS A 101 -7.29 28.47 -1.63
CA LYS A 101 -8.15 28.69 -0.46
C LYS A 101 -8.65 27.34 0.07
N PRO A 102 -7.85 26.63 0.88
CA PRO A 102 -8.24 25.34 1.42
C PRO A 102 -9.53 25.41 2.24
N THR A 103 -10.49 24.54 1.93
CA THR A 103 -11.71 24.35 2.74
C THR A 103 -11.72 22.93 3.31
N LEU A 104 -12.72 22.60 4.15
CA LEU A 104 -12.88 21.22 4.61
C LEU A 104 -13.06 20.24 3.44
N SER A 105 -13.80 20.63 2.41
CA SER A 105 -13.98 19.82 1.20
C SER A 105 -12.67 19.59 0.43
N SER A 106 -11.73 20.53 0.48
CA SER A 106 -10.38 20.37 -0.10
C SER A 106 -9.57 19.28 0.61
N CYS A 107 -9.79 19.09 1.92
CA CYS A 107 -9.15 18.00 2.67
C CYS A 107 -9.67 16.63 2.23
N LEU A 108 -10.95 16.52 1.87
CA LEU A 108 -11.55 15.28 1.36
C LEU A 108 -10.89 14.84 0.05
N VAL A 109 -10.45 15.78 -0.78
CA VAL A 109 -9.84 15.48 -2.09
C VAL A 109 -8.54 14.70 -1.97
N VAL A 110 -7.70 15.03 -0.98
CA VAL A 110 -6.40 14.36 -0.78
C VAL A 110 -6.49 13.14 0.14
N LEU A 111 -7.60 12.98 0.86
CA LEU A 111 -7.77 11.90 1.84
C LEU A 111 -7.68 10.49 1.24
N PRO A 112 -7.98 10.21 -0.05
CA PRO A 112 -7.75 8.90 -0.66
C PRO A 112 -6.30 8.40 -0.60
N ILE A 113 -5.31 9.27 -0.35
CA ILE A 113 -3.92 8.85 -0.11
C ILE A 113 -3.84 7.96 1.14
N LEU A 114 -4.60 8.30 2.18
CA LEU A 114 -4.68 7.56 3.43
C LEU A 114 -5.85 6.57 3.44
N TYR A 115 -7.04 7.02 3.03
CA TYR A 115 -8.30 6.27 3.08
C TYR A 115 -8.49 5.42 1.81
N ASN A 116 -7.50 4.59 1.50
CA ASN A 116 -7.54 3.63 0.40
C ASN A 116 -7.57 2.20 0.98
N PRO A 117 -8.60 1.38 0.68
CA PRO A 117 -8.68 0.02 1.20
C PRO A 117 -7.44 -0.83 0.88
N PHE A 118 -6.74 -0.57 -0.22
CA PHE A 118 -5.52 -1.30 -0.61
C PHE A 118 -4.28 -0.84 0.17
N PHE A 119 -4.31 0.35 0.75
CA PHE A 119 -3.24 0.82 1.62
C PHE A 119 -3.26 0.12 2.99
N LEU A 120 -4.40 -0.46 3.40
CA LEU A 120 -4.49 -1.27 4.62
C LEU A 120 -3.55 -2.46 4.60
N GLN A 121 -3.40 -3.14 3.46
CA GLN A 121 -2.48 -4.26 3.34
C GLN A 121 -1.03 -3.82 3.56
N ASN A 122 -0.65 -2.60 3.17
CA ASN A 122 0.68 -2.08 3.49
C ASN A 122 0.79 -1.74 4.98
N LEU A 123 -0.16 -0.96 5.51
CA LEU A 123 -0.12 -0.46 6.89
C LEU A 123 -0.23 -1.56 7.95
N SER A 124 -0.72 -2.75 7.59
CA SER A 124 -0.91 -3.87 8.50
C SER A 124 0.36 -4.70 8.73
N TYR A 125 1.36 -4.63 7.85
CA TYR A 125 2.68 -5.19 8.13
C TYR A 125 3.35 -4.37 9.22
N GLN A 126 3.67 -5.01 10.34
CA GLN A 126 4.19 -4.34 11.53
C GLN A 126 5.54 -3.68 11.25
N TYR A 127 6.36 -4.27 10.36
CA TYR A 127 7.64 -3.70 9.97
C TYR A 127 7.53 -2.75 8.78
N ASP A 128 7.17 -3.27 7.61
CA ASP A 128 7.22 -2.53 6.34
C ASP A 128 6.19 -1.39 6.25
N GLY A 129 5.05 -1.49 6.93
CA GLY A 129 3.94 -0.53 6.76
C GLY A 129 4.30 0.92 7.10
N SER A 130 5.11 1.12 8.13
CA SER A 130 5.63 2.43 8.54
C SER A 130 6.54 3.05 7.46
N ALA A 131 7.36 2.24 6.80
CA ALA A 131 8.28 2.65 5.75
C ALA A 131 7.54 3.02 4.46
N VAL A 132 6.51 2.26 4.08
CA VAL A 132 5.69 2.60 2.91
C VAL A 132 4.97 3.93 3.12
N ALA A 133 4.46 4.20 4.32
CA ALA A 133 3.86 5.50 4.64
C ALA A 133 4.88 6.66 4.52
N LEU A 134 6.12 6.48 5.04
CA LEU A 134 7.20 7.46 4.89
C LEU A 134 7.65 7.64 3.43
N SER A 135 7.58 6.59 2.63
CA SER A 135 7.86 6.64 1.20
C SER A 135 6.87 7.56 0.47
N LEU A 136 5.57 7.42 0.74
CA LEU A 136 4.54 8.33 0.23
C LEU A 136 4.72 9.77 0.74
N VAL A 137 5.11 9.95 2.01
CA VAL A 137 5.49 11.27 2.54
C VAL A 137 6.61 11.88 1.70
N ALA A 138 7.70 11.14 1.46
CA ALA A 138 8.82 11.64 0.67
C ALA A 138 8.37 12.05 -0.74
N ILE A 139 7.49 11.29 -1.39
CA ILE A 139 6.91 11.68 -2.68
C ILE A 139 6.07 12.96 -2.58
N ILE A 140 5.23 13.11 -1.55
CA ILE A 140 4.47 14.36 -1.35
C ILE A 140 5.41 15.56 -1.21
N TYR A 141 6.52 15.41 -0.48
CA TYR A 141 7.53 16.46 -0.37
C TYR A 141 8.27 16.71 -1.70
N ALA A 142 8.51 15.67 -2.51
CA ALA A 142 9.09 15.80 -3.85
C ALA A 142 8.18 16.60 -4.80
N VAL A 143 6.87 16.41 -4.72
CA VAL A 143 5.91 17.11 -5.59
C VAL A 143 5.67 18.53 -5.09
N THR A 144 5.62 18.75 -3.78
CA THR A 144 5.27 20.06 -3.19
C THR A 144 6.48 20.98 -2.94
N SER A 145 7.64 20.66 -3.51
CA SER A 145 8.91 21.39 -3.41
C SER A 145 8.96 22.65 -4.29
N ASN A 146 8.06 23.60 -4.04
CA ASN A 146 7.99 24.85 -4.81
C ASN A 146 8.85 25.98 -4.19
N GLY A 147 9.16 27.02 -4.98
CA GLY A 147 9.72 28.28 -4.48
C GLY A 147 11.25 28.38 -4.47
N VAL A 148 11.96 27.40 -5.03
CA VAL A 148 13.42 27.43 -5.20
C VAL A 148 13.81 27.53 -6.68
N ARG A 149 15.09 27.82 -6.97
CA ARG A 149 15.62 27.79 -8.35
C ARG A 149 15.40 26.41 -8.97
N LYS A 150 15.10 26.35 -10.28
CA LYS A 150 14.71 25.10 -10.98
C LYS A 150 15.66 23.92 -10.73
N TRP A 151 16.98 24.13 -10.82
CA TRP A 151 17.96 23.07 -10.58
C TRP A 151 17.95 22.57 -9.13
N ARG A 152 17.73 23.46 -8.15
CA ARG A 152 17.60 23.07 -6.73
C ARG A 152 16.31 22.29 -6.50
N ALA A 153 15.22 22.68 -7.16
CA ALA A 153 13.96 21.94 -7.10
C ALA A 153 14.16 20.51 -7.62
N ILE A 154 14.87 20.35 -8.75
CA ILE A 154 15.20 19.03 -9.32
C ILE A 154 16.01 18.18 -8.34
N ILE A 155 17.08 18.73 -7.74
CA ILE A 155 17.93 17.96 -6.82
C ILE A 155 17.18 17.58 -5.55
N ILE A 156 16.53 18.54 -4.89
CA ILE A 156 15.81 18.29 -3.62
C ILE A 156 14.68 17.27 -3.85
N SER A 157 13.90 17.46 -4.92
CA SER A 157 12.81 16.53 -5.25
C SER A 157 13.35 15.16 -5.67
N GLY A 158 14.46 15.13 -6.43
CA GLY A 158 15.12 13.91 -6.83
C GLY A 158 15.64 13.12 -5.63
N MET A 159 16.23 13.79 -4.64
CA MET A 159 16.60 13.17 -3.37
C MET A 159 15.39 12.60 -2.64
N CYS A 160 14.26 13.34 -2.59
CA CYS A 160 13.03 12.81 -2.01
C CYS A 160 12.49 11.58 -2.76
N VAL A 161 12.58 11.55 -4.10
CA VAL A 161 12.22 10.36 -4.90
C VAL A 161 13.17 9.19 -4.59
N ALA A 162 14.48 9.44 -4.49
CA ALA A 162 15.44 8.39 -4.14
C ALA A 162 15.19 7.81 -2.74
N ILE A 163 14.90 8.67 -1.75
CA ILE A 163 14.48 8.26 -0.40
C ILE A 163 13.20 7.42 -0.46
N ALA A 164 12.22 7.87 -1.24
CA ALA A 164 10.98 7.12 -1.41
C ALA A 164 11.23 5.73 -2.00
N CYS A 165 12.07 5.61 -3.03
CA CYS A 165 12.43 4.33 -3.62
C CYS A 165 13.23 3.43 -2.67
N ALA A 166 14.15 4.00 -1.88
CA ALA A 166 14.95 3.28 -0.89
C ALA A 166 14.17 2.88 0.37
N LEU A 167 12.92 3.33 0.51
CA LEU A 167 11.94 2.81 1.46
C LEU A 167 10.98 1.84 0.78
N TYR A 168 10.46 2.21 -0.39
CA TYR A 168 9.54 1.39 -1.19
C TYR A 168 9.49 1.86 -2.65
N GLN A 169 10.06 1.07 -3.56
CA GLN A 169 10.23 1.40 -4.99
C GLN A 169 8.92 1.71 -5.72
N ILE A 170 7.84 1.02 -5.34
CA ILE A 170 6.52 1.16 -5.96
C ILE A 170 5.90 2.56 -5.77
N SER A 171 6.36 3.33 -4.77
CA SER A 171 5.93 4.72 -4.57
C SER A 171 6.17 5.63 -5.77
N LEU A 172 7.09 5.27 -6.68
CA LEU A 172 7.31 5.99 -7.93
C LEU A 172 6.04 6.08 -8.80
N ASN A 173 5.20 5.05 -8.76
CA ASN A 173 3.90 5.04 -9.44
C ASN A 173 3.01 6.20 -8.99
N PHE A 174 3.00 6.46 -7.68
CA PHE A 174 2.26 7.56 -7.09
C PHE A 174 2.83 8.93 -7.51
N PHE A 175 4.16 9.06 -7.60
CA PHE A 175 4.81 10.27 -8.11
C PHE A 175 4.40 10.59 -9.57
N ILE A 176 4.35 9.59 -10.44
CA ILE A 176 3.96 9.76 -11.85
C ILE A 176 2.52 10.28 -11.93
N VAL A 177 1.60 9.71 -11.16
CA VAL A 177 0.21 10.19 -11.12
C VAL A 177 0.13 11.62 -10.60
N PHE A 178 0.95 12.00 -9.61
CA PHE A 178 0.98 13.38 -9.13
C PHE A 178 1.58 14.37 -10.14
N CYS A 179 2.49 13.95 -11.03
CA CYS A 179 2.90 14.76 -12.17
C CYS A 179 1.74 15.03 -13.12
N CYS A 180 0.91 14.02 -13.39
CA CYS A 180 -0.31 14.19 -14.17
C CYS A 180 -1.30 15.12 -13.47
N PHE A 181 -1.51 14.96 -12.17
CA PHE A 181 -2.34 15.86 -11.37
C PHE A 181 -1.86 17.31 -11.46
N GLU A 182 -0.56 17.56 -11.30
CA GLU A 182 0.01 18.90 -11.38
C GLU A 182 -0.20 19.51 -12.76
N PHE A 183 -0.04 18.73 -13.83
CA PHE A 183 -0.35 19.18 -15.19
C PHE A 183 -1.81 19.65 -15.30
N VAL A 184 -2.76 18.82 -14.86
CA VAL A 184 -4.20 19.15 -14.86
C VAL A 184 -4.47 20.42 -14.04
N LYS A 185 -3.83 20.55 -12.87
CA LYS A 185 -3.93 21.75 -12.03
C LYS A 185 -3.39 22.99 -12.74
N CYS A 186 -2.19 22.94 -13.33
CA CYS A 186 -1.61 24.09 -14.04
C CYS A 186 -2.48 24.54 -15.23
N VAL A 187 -3.06 23.59 -15.97
CA VAL A 187 -4.04 23.89 -17.03
C VAL A 187 -5.27 24.56 -16.45
N SER A 188 -5.82 24.01 -15.36
CA SER A 188 -7.00 24.56 -14.71
C SER A 188 -6.78 25.97 -14.14
N ASP A 189 -5.56 26.24 -13.67
CA ASP A 189 -5.14 27.56 -13.16
C ASP A 189 -4.71 28.51 -14.30
N ARG A 190 -4.93 28.11 -15.56
CA ARG A 190 -4.63 28.88 -16.80
C ARG A 190 -3.20 29.39 -16.88
N LYS A 191 -2.24 28.60 -16.39
CA LYS A 191 -0.81 28.90 -16.53
C LYS A 191 -0.43 28.98 -18.00
N SER A 192 0.61 29.78 -18.30
CA SER A 192 1.13 29.86 -19.66
C SER A 192 1.75 28.53 -20.10
N ALA A 193 1.77 28.26 -21.39
CA ALA A 193 2.36 27.03 -21.92
C ALA A 193 3.84 26.88 -21.54
N ALA A 194 4.58 28.00 -21.49
CA ALA A 194 5.99 28.02 -21.06
C ALA A 194 6.17 27.60 -19.59
N GLU A 195 5.26 28.03 -18.69
CA GLU A 195 5.27 27.59 -17.29
C GLU A 195 4.98 26.08 -17.17
N ILE A 196 4.00 25.58 -17.94
CA ILE A 196 3.63 24.16 -17.94
C ILE A 196 4.80 23.30 -18.45
N PHE A 197 5.44 23.67 -19.57
CA PHE A 197 6.62 22.95 -20.07
C PHE A 197 7.80 23.03 -19.09
N SER A 198 8.00 24.18 -18.44
CA SER A 198 9.02 24.30 -17.41
C SER A 198 8.74 23.37 -16.23
N MET A 199 7.50 23.23 -15.80
CA MET A 199 7.11 22.29 -14.75
C MET A 199 7.37 20.84 -15.19
N MET A 200 6.96 20.47 -16.41
CA MET A 200 7.23 19.14 -16.97
C MET A 200 8.73 18.83 -16.99
N GLY A 201 9.57 19.78 -17.44
CA GLY A 201 11.03 19.63 -17.43
C GLY A 201 11.60 19.43 -16.03
N ILE A 202 11.07 20.14 -15.02
CA ILE A 202 11.47 19.93 -13.61
C ILE A 202 11.08 18.53 -13.13
N ARG A 203 9.89 18.03 -13.48
CA ARG A 203 9.44 16.68 -13.08
C ARG A 203 10.22 15.58 -13.78
N LEU A 204 10.50 15.72 -15.07
CA LEU A 204 11.38 14.80 -15.80
C LEU A 204 12.78 14.78 -15.19
N GLY A 205 13.36 15.95 -14.91
CA GLY A 205 14.64 16.04 -14.22
C GLY A 205 14.61 15.43 -12.81
N THR A 206 13.50 15.59 -12.09
CA THR A 206 13.30 15.01 -10.76
C THR A 206 13.34 13.48 -10.79
N VAL A 207 12.61 12.86 -11.72
CA VAL A 207 12.63 11.39 -11.88
C VAL A 207 14.01 10.94 -12.32
N ALA A 208 14.62 11.60 -13.29
CA ALA A 208 15.96 11.23 -13.76
C ALA A 208 16.99 11.27 -12.64
N VAL A 209 17.04 12.35 -11.86
CA VAL A 209 17.98 12.49 -10.73
C VAL A 209 17.65 11.49 -9.62
N GLY A 210 16.38 11.33 -9.25
CA GLY A 210 15.98 10.39 -8.19
C GLY A 210 16.31 8.94 -8.54
N SER A 211 15.99 8.52 -9.76
CA SER A 211 16.34 7.20 -10.27
C SER A 211 17.85 7.02 -10.35
N LEU A 212 18.61 8.01 -10.81
CA LEU A 212 20.07 7.93 -10.87
C LEU A 212 20.69 7.75 -9.48
N ILE A 213 20.24 8.53 -8.49
CA ILE A 213 20.71 8.39 -7.10
C ILE A 213 20.41 6.97 -6.60
N TYR A 214 19.19 6.47 -6.79
CA TYR A 214 18.81 5.11 -6.36
C TYR A 214 19.64 4.02 -7.06
N LEU A 215 19.81 4.13 -8.39
CA LEU A 215 20.57 3.16 -9.19
C LEU A 215 22.06 3.11 -8.83
N ILE A 216 22.65 4.23 -8.38
CA ILE A 216 24.05 4.27 -7.96
C ILE A 216 24.22 3.81 -6.50
N SER A 217 23.29 4.19 -5.62
CA SER A 217 23.47 4.03 -4.16
C SER A 217 22.82 2.78 -3.57
N VAL A 218 21.75 2.27 -4.17
CA VAL A 218 20.94 1.17 -3.60
C VAL A 218 20.98 -0.07 -4.49
N TYR A 219 20.72 0.11 -5.78
CA TYR A 219 20.59 -1.00 -6.73
C TYR A 219 21.78 -1.99 -6.72
N PRO A 220 23.07 -1.58 -6.59
CA PRO A 220 24.20 -2.51 -6.58
C PRO A 220 24.21 -3.49 -5.41
N PHE A 221 23.46 -3.21 -4.34
CA PHE A 221 23.39 -4.04 -3.14
C PHE A 221 22.16 -4.97 -3.12
N MET A 222 21.31 -4.92 -4.16
CA MET A 222 20.12 -5.76 -4.26
C MET A 222 20.47 -7.19 -4.66
N HIS A 223 19.72 -8.17 -4.13
CA HIS A 223 19.78 -9.55 -4.59
C HIS A 223 19.38 -9.66 -6.08
N SER A 224 19.98 -10.60 -6.79
CA SER A 224 19.84 -10.73 -8.25
C SER A 224 18.41 -11.07 -8.69
N ASP A 225 17.66 -11.81 -7.88
CA ASP A 225 16.25 -12.13 -8.06
C ASP A 225 15.35 -10.88 -7.99
N ARG A 226 15.78 -9.84 -7.27
CA ARG A 226 15.07 -8.55 -7.15
C ARG A 226 15.39 -7.56 -8.28
N GLN A 227 16.34 -7.89 -9.16
CA GLN A 227 16.77 -7.03 -10.27
C GLN A 227 16.10 -7.39 -11.61
N GLY A 228 15.42 -8.55 -11.69
CA GLY A 228 14.82 -9.06 -12.93
C GLY A 228 13.73 -8.15 -13.51
N MET A 229 13.91 -7.74 -14.77
CA MET A 229 12.89 -7.05 -15.57
C MET A 229 12.54 -7.90 -16.79
N LEU A 230 11.30 -7.80 -17.26
CA LEU A 230 10.89 -8.41 -18.52
C LEU A 230 11.80 -7.95 -19.66
N SER A 231 12.18 -8.90 -20.51
CA SER A 231 12.98 -8.60 -21.70
C SER A 231 12.21 -7.72 -22.67
N VAL A 232 12.91 -6.93 -23.49
CA VAL A 232 12.27 -6.08 -24.50
C VAL A 232 11.87 -6.94 -25.70
N SER A 233 10.66 -7.50 -25.65
CA SER A 233 10.09 -8.37 -26.68
C SER A 233 8.61 -8.04 -26.95
N LYS A 234 8.04 -8.58 -28.02
CA LYS A 234 6.61 -8.41 -28.34
C LYS A 234 5.74 -9.11 -27.30
N GLU A 235 6.21 -10.25 -26.82
CA GLU A 235 5.58 -11.09 -25.81
C GLU A 235 5.46 -10.32 -24.49
N SER A 236 6.52 -9.61 -24.08
CA SER A 236 6.50 -8.77 -22.87
C SER A 236 5.50 -7.62 -22.94
N ILE A 237 5.27 -7.02 -24.12
CA ILE A 237 4.25 -5.98 -24.30
C ILE A 237 2.85 -6.56 -24.10
N VAL A 238 2.57 -7.73 -24.68
CA VAL A 238 1.29 -8.43 -24.48
C VAL A 238 1.12 -8.81 -23.01
N GLU A 239 2.17 -9.29 -22.36
CA GLU A 239 2.13 -9.64 -20.95
C GLU A 239 1.84 -8.43 -20.05
N ILE A 240 2.51 -7.30 -20.26
CA ILE A 240 2.24 -6.04 -19.54
C ILE A 240 0.77 -5.63 -19.72
N PHE A 241 0.23 -5.76 -20.93
CA PHE A 241 -1.17 -5.46 -21.19
C PHE A 241 -2.10 -6.41 -20.42
N LEU A 242 -1.86 -7.72 -20.45
CA LEU A 242 -2.65 -8.72 -19.70
C LEU A 242 -2.58 -8.48 -18.19
N ARG A 243 -1.40 -8.18 -17.65
CA ARG A 243 -1.20 -7.80 -16.24
C ARG A 243 -2.02 -6.55 -15.90
N SER A 244 -2.06 -5.54 -16.79
CA SER A 244 -2.88 -4.34 -16.58
C SER A 244 -4.38 -4.64 -16.53
N VAL A 245 -4.86 -5.55 -17.39
CA VAL A 245 -6.27 -5.99 -17.38
C VAL A 245 -6.61 -6.73 -16.09
N GLN A 246 -5.67 -7.56 -15.58
CA GLN A 246 -5.83 -8.21 -14.27
C GLN A 246 -5.95 -7.16 -13.15
N VAL A 247 -5.13 -6.12 -13.16
CA VAL A 247 -5.23 -5.00 -12.21
C VAL A 247 -6.58 -4.30 -12.31
N ALA A 248 -7.08 -4.04 -13.52
CA ALA A 248 -8.38 -3.42 -13.71
C ALA A 248 -9.53 -4.27 -13.12
N HIS A 249 -9.47 -5.60 -13.31
CA HIS A 249 -10.42 -6.53 -12.70
C HIS A 249 -10.32 -6.53 -11.17
N GLN A 250 -9.09 -6.58 -10.64
CA GLN A 250 -8.80 -6.54 -9.20
C GLN A 250 -9.34 -5.28 -8.52
N VAL A 251 -9.26 -4.12 -9.20
CA VAL A 251 -9.71 -2.83 -8.68
C VAL A 251 -11.21 -2.58 -8.84
N SER A 252 -11.89 -3.24 -9.79
CA SER A 252 -13.30 -2.95 -10.09
C SER A 252 -14.28 -3.98 -9.53
N THR A 253 -13.90 -5.26 -9.48
CA THR A 253 -14.81 -6.35 -9.14
C THR A 253 -15.25 -6.38 -7.67
N PRO A 254 -14.38 -6.19 -6.66
CA PRO A 254 -14.68 -6.63 -5.30
C PRO A 254 -15.43 -5.58 -4.46
N TYR A 255 -16.44 -4.93 -5.04
CA TYR A 255 -17.23 -3.90 -4.36
C TYR A 255 -18.73 -4.16 -4.44
N PRO A 256 -19.51 -3.82 -3.40
CA PRO A 256 -20.97 -3.87 -3.45
C PRO A 256 -21.53 -2.96 -4.55
N LEU A 257 -22.69 -3.32 -5.11
CA LEU A 257 -23.32 -2.58 -6.22
C LEU A 257 -23.53 -1.10 -5.90
N MET A 258 -23.98 -0.77 -4.70
CA MET A 258 -24.19 0.63 -4.27
C MET A 258 -22.90 1.45 -4.33
N PHE A 259 -21.77 0.88 -3.90
CA PHE A 259 -20.48 1.55 -3.97
C PHE A 259 -20.01 1.72 -5.42
N LYS A 260 -20.23 0.71 -6.28
CA LYS A 260 -19.94 0.80 -7.72
C LYS A 260 -20.74 1.91 -8.40
N VAL A 261 -22.03 2.03 -8.09
CA VAL A 261 -22.90 3.10 -8.63
C VAL A 261 -22.42 4.48 -8.16
N LEU A 262 -22.09 4.63 -6.88
CA LEU A 262 -21.53 5.86 -6.32
C LEU A 262 -20.22 6.25 -7.04
N MET A 263 -19.28 5.33 -7.16
CA MET A 263 -18.00 5.58 -7.84
C MET A 263 -18.21 5.85 -9.33
N GLY A 264 -19.12 5.13 -10.00
CA GLY A 264 -19.49 5.38 -11.40
C GLY A 264 -20.02 6.81 -11.62
N GLY A 265 -20.89 7.29 -10.73
CA GLY A 265 -21.35 8.67 -10.73
C GLY A 265 -20.20 9.67 -10.53
N LEU A 266 -19.30 9.42 -9.57
CA LEU A 266 -18.13 10.26 -9.35
C LEU A 266 -17.19 10.28 -10.56
N PHE A 267 -16.94 9.14 -11.20
CA PHE A 267 -16.15 9.06 -12.43
C PHE A 267 -16.80 9.83 -13.57
N ALA A 268 -18.13 9.77 -13.73
CA ALA A 268 -18.84 10.56 -14.73
C ALA A 268 -18.66 12.08 -14.48
N VAL A 269 -18.81 12.53 -13.23
CA VAL A 269 -18.56 13.93 -12.85
C VAL A 269 -17.10 14.32 -13.06
N ALA A 270 -16.15 13.43 -12.72
CA ALA A 270 -14.73 13.66 -12.95
C ALA A 270 -14.40 13.75 -14.45
N LEU A 271 -15.04 12.94 -15.29
CA LEU A 271 -14.90 13.00 -16.75
C LEU A 271 -15.42 14.33 -17.30
N LEU A 272 -16.57 14.82 -16.80
CA LEU A 272 -17.06 16.16 -17.16
C LEU A 272 -16.06 17.25 -16.73
N GLY A 273 -15.50 17.14 -15.52
CA GLY A 273 -14.44 18.02 -15.03
C GLY A 273 -13.19 17.97 -15.90
N TYR A 274 -12.79 16.77 -16.33
CA TYR A 274 -11.66 16.55 -17.22
C TYR A 274 -11.88 17.20 -18.58
N LEU A 275 -13.05 17.02 -19.21
CA LEU A 275 -13.37 17.66 -20.47
C LEU A 275 -13.42 19.19 -20.33
N TRP A 276 -13.94 19.69 -19.21
CA TRP A 276 -13.97 21.12 -18.93
C TRP A 276 -12.55 21.70 -18.78
N VAL A 277 -11.70 21.10 -17.95
CA VAL A 277 -10.30 21.54 -17.78
C VAL A 277 -9.52 21.43 -19.09
N GLY A 278 -9.77 20.42 -19.92
CA GLY A 278 -9.14 20.29 -21.23
C GLY A 278 -9.42 21.47 -22.17
N LYS A 279 -10.62 22.06 -22.10
CA LYS A 279 -10.95 23.29 -22.86
C LYS A 279 -10.13 24.49 -22.41
N GLU A 280 -9.68 24.51 -21.15
CA GLU A 280 -8.88 25.61 -20.60
C GLU A 280 -7.51 25.75 -21.28
N ILE A 281 -7.00 24.68 -21.91
CA ILE A 281 -5.76 24.71 -22.71
C ILE A 281 -5.87 25.72 -23.87
N LEU A 282 -7.06 25.89 -24.45
CA LEU A 282 -7.28 26.84 -25.54
C LEU A 282 -7.08 28.30 -25.07
N TYR A 283 -7.33 28.57 -23.78
CA TYR A 283 -7.17 29.88 -23.16
C TYR A 283 -5.78 30.11 -22.56
N CYS A 284 -4.91 29.09 -22.50
CA CYS A 284 -3.52 29.27 -22.07
C CYS A 284 -2.77 30.26 -22.99
N LYS A 285 -1.89 31.07 -22.42
CA LYS A 285 -0.98 31.94 -23.19
C LYS A 285 0.11 31.07 -23.85
N GLY A 286 0.24 31.12 -25.17
CA GLY A 286 1.22 30.33 -25.94
C GLY A 286 0.93 30.28 -27.44
N THR A 287 1.86 29.74 -28.22
CA THR A 287 1.71 29.53 -29.67
C THR A 287 0.72 28.39 -29.98
N ARG A 288 0.18 28.34 -31.20
CA ARG A 288 -0.71 27.23 -31.62
C ARG A 288 -0.05 25.86 -31.48
N LEU A 289 1.23 25.76 -31.82
CA LEU A 289 2.03 24.54 -31.66
C LEU A 289 2.11 24.12 -30.19
N SER A 290 2.43 25.05 -29.29
CA SER A 290 2.51 24.76 -27.85
C SER A 290 1.19 24.21 -27.31
N LYS A 291 0.05 24.80 -27.72
CA LYS A 291 -1.28 24.33 -27.32
C LYS A 291 -1.58 22.94 -27.88
N GLY A 292 -1.21 22.67 -29.13
CA GLY A 292 -1.35 21.35 -29.75
C GLY A 292 -0.58 20.27 -28.99
N VAL A 293 0.66 20.54 -28.59
CA VAL A 293 1.47 19.63 -27.74
C VAL A 293 0.81 19.42 -26.38
N LEU A 294 0.32 20.49 -25.73
CA LEU A 294 -0.37 20.37 -24.45
C LEU A 294 -1.65 19.53 -24.54
N ILE A 295 -2.41 19.65 -25.63
CA ILE A 295 -3.60 18.79 -25.87
C ILE A 295 -3.16 17.33 -26.04
N GLY A 296 -2.10 17.06 -26.81
CA GLY A 296 -1.55 15.71 -26.96
C GLY A 296 -1.13 15.09 -25.62
N VAL A 297 -0.39 15.84 -24.80
CA VAL A 297 0.00 15.43 -23.44
C VAL A 297 -1.23 15.22 -22.57
N TYR A 298 -2.22 16.13 -22.64
CA TYR A 298 -3.47 15.99 -21.90
C TYR A 298 -4.18 14.69 -22.25
N CYS A 299 -4.36 14.35 -23.53
CA CYS A 299 -4.98 13.08 -23.94
C CYS A 299 -4.25 11.84 -23.38
N LEU A 300 -2.93 11.91 -23.19
CA LEU A 300 -2.12 10.82 -22.64
C LEU A 300 -2.22 10.67 -21.11
N ILE A 301 -2.81 11.63 -20.38
CA ILE A 301 -2.90 11.54 -18.92
C ILE A 301 -3.72 10.34 -18.48
N LEU A 302 -4.88 10.07 -19.09
CA LEU A 302 -5.74 8.95 -18.71
C LEU A 302 -5.03 7.58 -18.85
N PRO A 303 -4.40 7.24 -20.00
CA PRO A 303 -3.67 5.98 -20.09
C PRO A 303 -2.46 5.94 -19.14
N VAL A 304 -1.71 7.04 -18.97
CA VAL A 304 -0.57 7.08 -18.03
C VAL A 304 -1.04 6.81 -16.59
N VAL A 305 -2.14 7.43 -16.16
CA VAL A 305 -2.71 7.20 -14.83
C VAL A 305 -3.19 5.77 -14.65
N TYR A 306 -3.84 5.19 -15.67
CA TYR A 306 -4.27 3.79 -15.65
C TYR A 306 -3.10 2.81 -15.49
N PHE A 307 -2.07 2.93 -16.33
CA PHE A 307 -0.89 2.06 -16.22
C PHE A 307 -0.12 2.30 -14.92
N SER A 308 -0.17 3.52 -14.36
CA SER A 308 0.44 3.83 -13.08
C SER A 308 -0.28 3.22 -11.88
N PHE A 309 -1.42 2.52 -12.03
CA PHE A 309 -2.02 1.80 -10.89
C PHE A 309 -1.03 0.81 -10.27
N SER A 310 -0.39 -0.01 -11.10
CA SER A 310 0.69 -0.96 -10.74
C SER A 310 2.07 -0.52 -11.27
N GLY A 311 2.09 0.33 -12.32
CA GLY A 311 3.27 1.03 -12.83
C GLY A 311 4.50 0.14 -13.02
N ILE A 312 5.60 0.41 -12.31
CA ILE A 312 6.86 -0.33 -12.48
C ILE A 312 6.72 -1.84 -12.21
N ALA A 313 5.78 -2.25 -11.33
CA ALA A 313 5.56 -3.66 -11.02
C ALA A 313 5.05 -4.46 -12.23
N LEU A 314 4.42 -3.82 -13.21
CA LEU A 314 3.98 -4.49 -14.44
C LEU A 314 5.16 -5.05 -15.26
N VAL A 315 6.35 -4.46 -15.10
CA VAL A 315 7.55 -4.77 -15.91
C VAL A 315 8.52 -5.70 -15.17
N PHE A 316 8.31 -5.98 -13.88
CA PHE A 316 9.15 -6.93 -13.15
C PHE A 316 8.98 -8.35 -13.68
N GLU A 317 10.07 -9.11 -13.70
CA GLU A 317 10.04 -10.51 -14.12
C GLU A 317 9.10 -11.32 -13.19
N VAL A 318 9.35 -11.22 -11.88
CA VAL A 318 8.46 -11.76 -10.85
C VAL A 318 7.34 -10.76 -10.57
N TYR A 319 6.16 -11.02 -11.13
CA TYR A 319 4.99 -10.17 -10.94
C TYR A 319 4.29 -10.43 -9.61
N ASN A 320 4.39 -9.47 -8.70
CA ASN A 320 3.60 -9.46 -7.48
C ASN A 320 2.19 -8.88 -7.76
N LYS A 321 1.15 -9.70 -7.51
CA LYS A 321 -0.26 -9.36 -7.75
C LYS A 321 -0.97 -8.75 -6.53
N ASP A 322 -0.26 -8.56 -5.42
CA ASP A 322 -0.83 -8.11 -4.16
C ASP A 322 -1.35 -6.67 -4.29
N TYR A 323 -2.44 -6.38 -3.56
CA TYR A 323 -3.01 -5.03 -3.53
C TYR A 323 -2.05 -3.99 -2.96
N ARG A 324 -1.07 -4.42 -2.15
CA ARG A 324 -0.01 -3.55 -1.62
C ARG A 324 0.79 -2.81 -2.71
N THR A 325 0.86 -3.36 -3.93
CA THR A 325 1.56 -2.73 -5.05
C THR A 325 0.76 -1.61 -5.75
N LEU A 326 -0.54 -1.46 -5.44
CA LEU A 326 -1.45 -0.55 -6.13
C LEU A 326 -1.42 0.89 -5.60
N LEU A 327 -0.24 1.39 -5.21
CA LEU A 327 -0.10 2.72 -4.61
C LEU A 327 -0.49 3.86 -5.56
N GLY A 328 -0.28 3.70 -6.87
CA GLY A 328 -0.66 4.73 -7.85
C GLY A 328 -2.17 4.95 -7.94
N LEU A 329 -2.98 3.95 -7.58
CA LEU A 329 -4.44 4.11 -7.52
C LEU A 329 -4.86 5.19 -6.52
N SER A 330 -4.15 5.33 -5.39
CA SER A 330 -4.45 6.38 -4.41
C SER A 330 -4.31 7.78 -5.01
N GLY A 331 -3.27 8.01 -5.82
CA GLY A 331 -3.10 9.25 -6.56
C GLY A 331 -4.17 9.44 -7.64
N ALA A 332 -4.57 8.36 -8.31
CA ALA A 332 -5.63 8.41 -9.31
C ALA A 332 -6.97 8.81 -8.68
N MET A 333 -7.28 8.31 -7.48
CA MET A 333 -8.46 8.71 -6.72
C MET A 333 -8.40 10.18 -6.31
N VAL A 334 -7.22 10.73 -5.97
CA VAL A 334 -7.06 12.18 -5.73
C VAL A 334 -7.39 12.98 -6.99
N LEU A 335 -6.93 12.54 -8.16
CA LEU A 335 -7.23 13.21 -9.44
C LEU A 335 -8.74 13.18 -9.74
N VAL A 336 -9.39 12.02 -9.55
CA VAL A 336 -10.84 11.88 -9.70
C VAL A 336 -11.57 12.82 -8.74
N PHE A 337 -11.19 12.80 -7.46
CA PHE A 337 -11.83 13.63 -6.44
C PHE A 337 -11.63 15.12 -6.70
N PHE A 338 -10.46 15.53 -7.20
CA PHE A 338 -10.17 16.91 -7.56
C PHE A 338 -11.02 17.41 -8.72
N LEU A 339 -11.12 16.61 -9.79
CA LEU A 339 -11.95 16.93 -10.95
C LEU A 339 -13.43 16.98 -10.57
N SER A 340 -13.92 15.99 -9.81
CA SER A 340 -15.28 16.00 -9.27
C SER A 340 -15.52 17.20 -8.37
N HIS A 341 -14.59 17.51 -7.47
CA HIS A 341 -14.66 18.65 -6.55
C HIS A 341 -14.81 19.97 -7.30
N LYS A 342 -14.01 20.22 -8.34
CA LYS A 342 -14.11 21.44 -9.16
C LYS A 342 -15.49 21.60 -9.78
N VAL A 343 -16.06 20.54 -10.37
CA VAL A 343 -17.40 20.58 -10.97
C VAL A 343 -18.46 20.82 -9.90
N LEU A 344 -18.41 20.06 -8.80
CA LEU A 344 -19.42 20.11 -7.74
C LEU A 344 -19.43 21.46 -7.03
N VAL A 345 -18.27 22.01 -6.66
CA VAL A 345 -18.18 23.34 -6.05
C VAL A 345 -18.60 24.44 -7.02
N GLY A 346 -18.26 24.31 -8.30
CA GLY A 346 -18.71 25.23 -9.35
C GLY A 346 -20.23 25.25 -9.51
N PHE A 347 -20.91 24.12 -9.26
CA PHE A 347 -22.36 24.07 -9.18
C PHE A 347 -22.87 24.65 -7.85
N ARG A 348 -22.54 24.00 -6.72
CA ARG A 348 -22.82 24.47 -5.35
C ARG A 348 -21.80 23.90 -4.36
N TRP A 349 -21.25 24.74 -3.48
CA TRP A 349 -20.15 24.35 -2.58
C TRP A 349 -20.43 23.08 -1.74
N TRP A 350 -21.66 22.89 -1.24
CA TRP A 350 -22.01 21.74 -0.41
C TRP A 350 -22.09 20.41 -1.18
N CYS A 351 -22.25 20.43 -2.50
CA CYS A 351 -22.27 19.21 -3.30
C CYS A 351 -20.95 18.44 -3.23
N SER A 352 -19.84 19.14 -2.94
CA SER A 352 -18.52 18.51 -2.75
C SER A 352 -18.46 17.54 -1.55
N PHE A 353 -19.37 17.63 -0.59
CA PHE A 353 -19.43 16.70 0.54
C PHE A 353 -19.91 15.30 0.16
N VAL A 354 -20.38 15.07 -1.07
CA VAL A 354 -20.60 13.72 -1.60
C VAL A 354 -19.32 12.87 -1.55
N LEU A 355 -18.13 13.51 -1.61
CA LEU A 355 -16.83 12.85 -1.46
C LEU A 355 -16.63 12.19 -0.09
N VAL A 356 -17.41 12.54 0.93
CA VAL A 356 -17.40 11.86 2.23
C VAL A 356 -17.85 10.40 2.10
N LEU A 357 -18.79 10.09 1.18
CA LEU A 357 -19.36 8.75 1.04
C LEU A 357 -18.32 7.67 0.69
N PRO A 358 -17.48 7.82 -0.36
CA PRO A 358 -16.44 6.82 -0.64
C PRO A 358 -15.38 6.74 0.48
N LEU A 359 -15.05 7.86 1.13
CA LEU A 359 -14.11 7.89 2.25
C LEU A 359 -14.67 7.15 3.48
N TYR A 360 -15.96 7.33 3.77
CA TYR A 360 -16.67 6.61 4.82
C TYR A 360 -16.71 5.10 4.56
N TYR A 361 -16.94 4.69 3.31
CA TYR A 361 -16.82 3.28 2.93
C TYR A 361 -15.41 2.74 3.18
N SER A 362 -14.36 3.44 2.73
CA SER A 362 -12.97 3.02 3.00
C SER A 362 -12.64 2.94 4.49
N LEU A 363 -13.17 3.86 5.30
CA LEU A 363 -13.04 3.80 6.76
C LEU A 363 -13.77 2.59 7.34
N SER A 364 -14.98 2.29 6.87
CA SER A 364 -15.75 1.12 7.29
C SER A 364 -15.01 -0.19 6.96
N VAL A 365 -14.39 -0.25 5.77
CA VAL A 365 -13.53 -1.37 5.36
C VAL A 365 -12.33 -1.51 6.30
N SER A 366 -11.70 -0.42 6.74
CA SER A 366 -10.60 -0.46 7.71
C SER A 366 -11.01 -1.12 9.04
N TYR A 367 -12.19 -0.78 9.57
CA TYR A 367 -12.68 -1.38 10.80
C TYR A 367 -13.01 -2.87 10.62
N ALA A 368 -13.65 -3.24 9.50
CA ALA A 368 -13.91 -4.64 9.18
C ALA A 368 -12.61 -5.43 8.99
N TYR A 369 -11.60 -4.83 8.34
CA TYR A 369 -10.27 -5.40 8.18
C TYR A 369 -9.61 -5.70 9.53
N GLY A 370 -9.58 -4.74 10.46
CA GLY A 370 -9.06 -4.97 11.81
C GLY A 370 -9.82 -6.06 12.60
N ARG A 371 -11.12 -6.24 12.34
CA ARG A 371 -11.89 -7.35 12.93
C ARG A 371 -11.47 -8.71 12.37
N ILE A 372 -11.23 -8.81 11.06
CA ILE A 372 -10.72 -10.04 10.43
C ILE A 372 -9.37 -10.41 11.03
N LEU A 373 -8.45 -9.45 11.16
CA LEU A 373 -7.15 -9.66 11.80
C LEU A 373 -7.30 -10.16 13.24
N ALA A 374 -8.22 -9.58 14.02
CA ALA A 374 -8.47 -10.02 15.40
C ALA A 374 -9.07 -11.44 15.47
N TYR A 375 -9.97 -11.80 14.56
CA TYR A 375 -10.53 -13.16 14.46
C TYR A 375 -9.46 -14.18 14.07
N GLN A 376 -8.57 -13.80 13.16
CA GLN A 376 -7.44 -14.62 12.78
C GLN A 376 -6.48 -14.81 13.97
N LYS A 377 -6.05 -13.73 14.62
CA LYS A 377 -5.17 -13.78 15.80
C LYS A 377 -5.71 -14.71 16.90
N THR A 378 -7.02 -14.61 17.17
CA THR A 378 -7.69 -15.45 18.19
C THR A 378 -7.69 -16.91 17.77
N TYR A 379 -7.96 -17.19 16.50
CA TYR A 379 -7.95 -18.53 15.96
C TYR A 379 -6.55 -19.15 15.98
N GLU A 380 -5.52 -18.41 15.55
CA GLU A 380 -4.12 -18.86 15.60
C GLU A 380 -3.68 -19.15 17.03
N ALA A 381 -3.99 -18.27 17.98
CA ALA A 381 -3.67 -18.48 19.39
C ALA A 381 -4.34 -19.75 19.96
N ALA A 382 -5.60 -20.02 19.59
CA ALA A 382 -6.31 -21.22 20.00
C ALA A 382 -5.64 -22.49 19.44
N VAL A 383 -5.34 -22.52 18.14
CA VAL A 383 -4.67 -23.65 17.49
C VAL A 383 -3.27 -23.87 18.06
N LEU A 384 -2.50 -22.79 18.26
CA LEU A 384 -1.15 -22.85 18.79
C LEU A 384 -1.13 -23.42 20.22
N THR A 385 -2.09 -23.01 21.05
CA THR A 385 -2.22 -23.51 22.43
C THR A 385 -2.60 -24.99 22.46
N SER A 386 -3.56 -25.40 21.62
CA SER A 386 -3.92 -26.82 21.48
C SER A 386 -2.74 -27.66 20.98
N LEU A 387 -2.03 -27.17 19.97
CA LEU A 387 -0.87 -27.86 19.41
C LEU A 387 0.24 -28.02 20.45
N ALA A 388 0.54 -26.97 21.23
CA ALA A 388 1.54 -27.05 22.29
C ALA A 388 1.16 -28.07 23.37
N TYR A 389 -0.12 -28.10 23.77
CA TYR A 389 -0.63 -29.08 24.73
C TYR A 389 -0.45 -30.51 24.19
N ASP A 390 -0.86 -30.77 22.95
CA ASP A 390 -0.78 -32.10 22.35
C ASP A 390 0.67 -32.55 22.11
N ILE A 391 1.58 -31.64 21.74
CA ILE A 391 3.01 -31.92 21.63
C ILE A 391 3.56 -32.37 22.99
N GLN A 392 3.26 -31.64 24.06
CA GLN A 392 3.76 -31.94 25.41
C GLN A 392 3.19 -33.23 26.00
N HIS A 393 1.99 -33.66 25.58
CA HIS A 393 1.31 -34.86 26.08
C HIS A 393 1.37 -36.04 25.11
N SER A 394 2.22 -35.98 24.08
CA SER A 394 2.42 -37.07 23.12
C SER A 394 3.90 -37.50 23.06
N GLU A 395 4.19 -38.50 22.23
CA GLU A 395 5.55 -38.96 21.97
C GLU A 395 6.45 -37.85 21.39
N LEU A 396 5.87 -36.78 20.82
CA LEU A 396 6.59 -35.61 20.33
C LEU A 396 7.28 -34.81 21.45
N ALA A 397 6.91 -34.99 22.72
CA ALA A 397 7.60 -34.33 23.82
C ALA A 397 9.06 -34.79 23.96
N ARG A 398 9.42 -35.95 23.40
CA ARG A 398 10.73 -36.60 23.54
C ARG A 398 11.60 -36.53 22.29
N VAL A 399 11.05 -36.06 21.16
CA VAL A 399 11.80 -35.98 19.90
C VAL A 399 12.80 -34.83 19.92
N LYS A 400 13.87 -35.00 19.13
CA LYS A 400 14.95 -33.99 19.05
C LYS A 400 14.53 -32.74 18.30
N SER A 401 13.74 -32.89 17.25
CA SER A 401 13.24 -31.82 16.39
C SER A 401 11.78 -32.08 16.02
N ILE A 402 11.05 -30.99 15.85
CA ILE A 402 9.65 -30.96 15.42
C ILE A 402 9.59 -30.10 14.15
N HIS A 403 9.12 -30.69 13.07
CA HIS A 403 8.97 -30.04 11.78
C HIS A 403 7.49 -29.73 11.54
N ILE A 404 7.16 -28.49 11.16
CA ILE A 404 5.79 -28.14 10.76
C ILE A 404 5.68 -28.18 9.25
N ILE A 405 4.85 -29.09 8.75
CA ILE A 405 4.45 -29.14 7.36
C ILE A 405 3.19 -28.33 7.20
N ASN A 406 3.37 -27.13 6.65
CA ASN A 406 2.27 -26.23 6.38
C ASN A 406 1.50 -26.65 5.13
N SER A 407 0.17 -26.64 5.24
CA SER A 407 -0.73 -26.68 4.09
C SER A 407 -1.21 -25.26 3.82
N TRP A 408 -1.23 -24.87 2.54
CA TRP A 408 -1.72 -23.54 2.13
C TRP A 408 -3.15 -23.35 2.62
N MET A 409 -3.41 -22.23 3.30
CA MET A 409 -4.77 -21.86 3.67
C MET A 409 -5.45 -21.10 2.55
N GLY A 410 -6.63 -21.58 2.14
CA GLY A 410 -7.52 -20.88 1.21
C GLY A 410 -8.30 -19.70 1.80
N GLY A 411 -7.89 -19.15 2.95
CA GLY A 411 -8.55 -17.97 3.53
C GLY A 411 -8.43 -17.83 5.06
N ALA A 412 -9.04 -16.75 5.55
CA ALA A 412 -9.08 -16.43 6.98
C ALA A 412 -9.91 -17.39 7.83
N SER A 413 -9.85 -17.19 9.15
CA SER A 413 -10.77 -17.77 10.13
C SER A 413 -12.22 -17.78 9.62
N PRO A 414 -12.97 -18.90 9.79
CA PRO A 414 -14.37 -19.03 9.35
C PRO A 414 -15.29 -17.92 9.86
N ALA A 415 -14.96 -17.31 11.01
CA ALA A 415 -15.68 -16.17 11.57
C ALA A 415 -15.67 -14.92 10.65
N SER A 416 -14.76 -14.86 9.68
CA SER A 416 -14.62 -13.74 8.72
C SER A 416 -15.60 -13.81 7.55
N GLU A 417 -16.27 -14.95 7.32
CA GLU A 417 -17.09 -15.16 6.12
C GLU A 417 -18.26 -14.16 6.01
N GLY A 418 -18.87 -13.79 7.13
CA GLY A 418 -19.91 -12.76 7.15
C GLY A 418 -19.40 -11.39 6.68
N LEU A 419 -18.19 -11.01 7.09
CA LEU A 419 -17.55 -9.76 6.67
C LEU A 419 -17.16 -9.80 5.20
N TYR A 420 -16.67 -10.95 4.71
CA TYR A 420 -16.34 -11.12 3.31
C TYR A 420 -17.55 -11.05 2.38
N ARG A 421 -18.70 -11.57 2.79
CA ARG A 421 -19.96 -11.44 2.02
C ARG A 421 -20.43 -9.99 1.97
N ALA A 422 -20.35 -9.27 3.09
CA ALA A 422 -20.78 -7.87 3.16
C ALA A 422 -19.81 -6.92 2.44
N MET A 423 -18.51 -7.18 2.50
CA MET A 423 -17.44 -6.35 1.94
C MET A 423 -16.43 -7.21 1.17
N PRO A 424 -16.73 -7.59 -0.08
CA PRO A 424 -15.89 -8.51 -0.87
C PRO A 424 -14.44 -8.07 -1.06
N VAL A 425 -14.17 -6.75 -1.03
CA VAL A 425 -12.81 -6.17 -1.10
C VAL A 425 -11.87 -6.75 -0.06
N LEU A 426 -12.38 -7.12 1.12
CA LEU A 426 -11.58 -7.68 2.20
C LEU A 426 -10.92 -9.01 1.85
N LYS A 427 -11.53 -9.82 0.96
CA LYS A 427 -10.93 -11.10 0.53
C LYS A 427 -9.62 -10.91 -0.22
N GLY A 428 -9.48 -9.78 -0.91
CA GLY A 428 -8.27 -9.46 -1.65
C GLY A 428 -7.21 -8.78 -0.81
N VAL A 429 -7.62 -7.88 0.09
CA VAL A 429 -6.70 -7.07 0.91
C VAL A 429 -6.08 -7.87 2.04
N VAL A 430 -6.80 -8.88 2.56
CA VAL A 430 -6.30 -9.79 3.59
C VAL A 430 -5.75 -11.03 2.90
N ASP A 431 -4.45 -11.27 3.03
CA ASP A 431 -3.81 -12.49 2.56
C ASP A 431 -3.21 -13.25 3.74
N PHE A 432 -3.76 -14.42 4.04
CA PHE A 432 -3.27 -15.32 5.09
C PHE A 432 -2.72 -16.58 4.42
N THR A 433 -1.40 -16.74 4.47
CA THR A 433 -0.74 -17.86 3.80
C THR A 433 -0.78 -19.14 4.64
N TYR A 434 -0.66 -19.02 5.97
CA TYR A 434 -0.51 -20.14 6.90
C TYR A 434 -1.30 -19.90 8.20
N VAL A 435 -1.68 -20.97 8.90
CA VAL A 435 -2.29 -20.86 10.24
C VAL A 435 -1.21 -20.70 11.31
N ILE A 436 -0.23 -21.62 11.31
CA ILE A 436 0.83 -21.69 12.31
C ILE A 436 2.13 -21.74 11.55
N LEU A 437 3.14 -21.05 12.08
CA LEU A 437 4.50 -21.12 11.58
C LEU A 437 5.38 -21.84 12.60
N PRO A 438 6.44 -22.54 12.17
CA PRO A 438 7.44 -23.09 13.08
C PRO A 438 7.90 -22.05 14.11
N GLU A 439 8.09 -20.81 13.66
CA GLU A 439 8.66 -19.73 14.46
C GLU A 439 7.65 -19.15 15.47
N MET A 440 6.38 -19.57 15.42
CA MET A 440 5.40 -19.23 16.46
C MET A 440 5.48 -20.16 17.68
N LEU A 441 5.96 -21.39 17.52
CA LEU A 441 6.02 -22.40 18.60
C LEU A 441 6.87 -21.99 19.82
N PRO A 442 8.00 -21.28 19.66
CA PRO A 442 8.75 -20.75 20.81
C PRO A 442 7.91 -19.83 21.72
N ARG A 443 6.89 -19.16 21.18
CA ARG A 443 5.99 -18.26 21.96
C ARG A 443 5.14 -19.02 22.98
N VAL A 444 4.92 -20.32 22.78
CA VAL A 444 4.17 -21.21 23.67
C VAL A 444 5.09 -22.22 24.39
N GLY A 445 6.41 -21.98 24.35
CA GLY A 445 7.39 -22.76 25.10
C GLY A 445 7.90 -24.02 24.41
N VAL A 446 7.51 -24.29 23.16
CA VAL A 446 8.03 -25.41 22.36
C VAL A 446 9.30 -24.94 21.64
N ARG A 447 10.45 -25.49 22.00
CA ARG A 447 11.78 -25.01 21.56
C ARG A 447 12.51 -25.93 20.58
N ASN A 448 12.13 -27.21 20.54
CA ASN A 448 12.72 -28.22 19.69
C ASN A 448 12.08 -28.19 18.29
N VAL A 449 12.10 -27.02 17.63
CA VAL A 449 11.43 -26.80 16.35
C VAL A 449 12.47 -26.55 15.28
N ASP A 450 12.32 -27.24 14.16
CA ASP A 450 13.14 -27.04 12.98
C ASP A 450 12.26 -26.60 11.80
N GLY A 451 12.76 -25.66 11.01
CA GLY A 451 12.03 -25.01 9.93
C GLY A 451 12.00 -25.84 8.65
N GLU A 452 12.97 -26.74 8.45
CA GLU A 452 13.07 -27.54 7.22
C GLU A 452 12.67 -28.99 7.47
N ALA A 453 11.62 -29.46 6.80
CA ALA A 453 11.23 -30.87 6.79
C ALA A 453 11.91 -31.60 5.62
N ASP A 454 12.25 -32.88 5.81
CA ASP A 454 12.68 -33.72 4.68
C ASP A 454 11.56 -33.83 3.64
N VAL A 455 11.85 -33.45 2.39
CA VAL A 455 10.91 -33.42 1.26
C VAL A 455 10.28 -34.78 0.99
N ILE A 456 11.01 -35.87 1.21
CA ILE A 456 10.52 -37.23 1.02
C ILE A 456 9.52 -37.58 2.13
N ILE A 457 9.86 -37.29 3.38
CA ILE A 457 8.98 -37.55 4.52
C ILE A 457 7.71 -36.70 4.43
N GLU A 458 7.83 -35.42 4.04
CA GLU A 458 6.69 -34.55 3.80
C GLU A 458 5.72 -35.15 2.77
N ARG A 459 6.25 -35.65 1.64
CA ARG A 459 5.45 -36.29 0.59
C ARG A 459 4.75 -37.54 1.10
N ASP A 460 5.46 -38.40 1.82
CA ASP A 460 4.93 -39.67 2.31
C ASP A 460 3.84 -39.47 3.39
N LEU A 461 4.02 -38.45 4.24
CA LEU A 461 3.00 -38.02 5.20
C LEU A 461 1.72 -37.53 4.49
N LYS A 462 1.86 -36.72 3.44
CA LYS A 462 0.73 -36.24 2.62
C LYS A 462 0.01 -37.38 1.88
N LEU A 463 0.74 -38.44 1.52
CA LEU A 463 0.18 -39.65 0.89
C LEU A 463 -0.43 -40.64 1.89
N GLY A 464 -0.34 -40.38 3.19
CA GLY A 464 -0.90 -41.24 4.23
C GLY A 464 -0.13 -42.53 4.45
N VAL A 465 1.17 -42.56 4.12
CA VAL A 465 2.05 -43.73 4.30
C VAL A 465 2.25 -44.04 5.79
N TYR A 466 2.33 -43.00 6.63
CA TYR A 466 2.51 -43.14 8.07
C TYR A 466 1.18 -43.00 8.82
N LYS A 467 1.06 -43.73 9.93
CA LYS A 467 -0.08 -43.64 10.85
C LYS A 467 0.08 -42.41 11.76
N SER A 468 -0.95 -41.59 11.87
CA SER A 468 -0.97 -40.46 12.80
C SER A 468 -1.07 -40.93 14.25
N LEU A 469 -0.32 -40.26 15.13
CA LEU A 469 -0.42 -40.42 16.59
C LEU A 469 -1.67 -39.75 17.13
N LEU A 470 -1.99 -38.58 16.58
CA LEU A 470 -3.16 -37.79 16.89
C LEU A 470 -3.67 -37.15 15.60
N GLU A 471 -4.98 -37.12 15.45
CA GLU A 471 -5.65 -36.42 14.37
C GLU A 471 -6.70 -35.48 14.96
N THR A 472 -6.55 -34.19 14.66
CA THR A 472 -7.50 -33.15 15.05
C THR A 472 -8.11 -32.53 13.79
N GLN A 473 -9.04 -31.60 13.97
CA GLN A 473 -9.56 -30.82 12.84
C GLN A 473 -8.48 -29.97 12.15
N ASN A 474 -7.48 -29.48 12.89
CA ASN A 474 -6.51 -28.50 12.38
C ASN A 474 -5.16 -29.10 11.99
N TYR A 475 -4.76 -30.22 12.59
CA TYR A 475 -3.46 -30.85 12.34
C TYR A 475 -3.44 -32.34 12.68
N LYS A 476 -2.41 -33.02 12.18
CA LYS A 476 -2.04 -34.39 12.50
C LYS A 476 -0.61 -34.45 13.04
N LEU A 477 -0.39 -35.30 14.03
CA LEU A 477 0.93 -35.51 14.65
C LEU A 477 1.51 -36.85 14.22
N TYR A 478 2.80 -36.87 13.94
CA TYR A 478 3.56 -38.06 13.56
C TYR A 478 4.92 -38.07 14.26
N VAL A 479 5.45 -39.28 14.46
CA VAL A 479 6.85 -39.50 14.81
C VAL A 479 7.43 -40.45 13.77
N VAL A 480 8.51 -40.02 13.12
CA VAL A 480 9.22 -40.78 12.08
C VAL A 480 10.71 -40.69 12.40
N MET A 481 11.37 -41.85 12.57
CA MET A 481 12.83 -41.92 12.78
C MET A 481 13.37 -40.98 13.89
N ASP A 482 12.69 -40.91 15.05
CA ASP A 482 13.01 -40.04 16.20
C ASP A 482 12.80 -38.52 15.99
N GLU A 483 12.16 -38.14 14.89
CA GLU A 483 11.73 -36.75 14.60
C GLU A 483 10.21 -36.62 14.64
N GLY A 484 9.73 -35.47 15.10
CA GLY A 484 8.31 -35.15 15.18
C GLY A 484 7.87 -34.37 13.96
N TYR A 485 6.70 -34.69 13.42
CA TYR A 485 6.11 -33.96 12.30
C TYR A 485 4.69 -33.52 12.63
N VAL A 486 4.41 -32.25 12.37
CA VAL A 486 3.08 -31.65 12.48
C VAL A 486 2.58 -31.33 11.08
N LEU A 487 1.63 -32.11 10.58
CA LEU A 487 0.98 -31.84 9.30
C LEU A 487 -0.26 -30.98 9.54
N MET A 488 -0.24 -29.73 9.07
CA MET A 488 -1.42 -28.87 9.12
C MET A 488 -2.45 -29.35 8.10
N ASN A 489 -3.70 -29.50 8.52
CA ASN A 489 -4.77 -29.93 7.62
C ASN A 489 -5.15 -28.77 6.67
N PRO A 490 -5.34 -29.06 5.36
CA PRO A 490 -5.92 -28.07 4.45
C PRO A 490 -7.36 -27.75 4.87
N ARG A 491 -7.82 -26.55 4.51
CA ARG A 491 -9.18 -26.07 4.77
C ARG A 491 -9.98 -25.91 3.50
#